data_AF-A0A645I0A3-F1
#
_entry.id   AF-A0A645I0A3-F1
#
_cell.length_a   1.000
_cell.length_b   1.000
_cell.length_c   1.000
_cell.angle_alpha   90.00
_cell.angle_beta   90.00
_cell.angle_gamma   90.00
#
_symmetry.space_group_name_H-M   'P 1'
#
loop_
_entity.id
_entity.type
_entity.pdbx_description
1 polymer ?
#
loop_
_entity_poly.entity_id
_entity_poly.type
_entity_poly.pdbx_seq_one_letter_code
_entity_poly.pdbx_strand_id
1 'polypeptide(L)'
;MRMWMLPPEGMCRKHLLGEHVELHMLLGSMRRGKNMDGFLSGGLVDPQLVFARHEELVAEMIRRRFKHTSPIDASECASLAARYAGRTFINIAANAAELQRRCPDCAHLMLAKNTTAQSGTTNAN
;
A
#
# COMPACT_ATOMS: atom_id res chain seq x y z
N MET A 1 0.97 -7.16 -8.88
CA MET A 1 1.62 -6.09 -8.11
C MET A 1 0.71 -4.88 -8.17
N ARG A 2 0.19 -4.46 -7.02
CA ARG A 2 -0.59 -3.23 -6.83
C ARG A 2 -0.26 -2.62 -5.47
N MET A 3 -0.14 -1.31 -5.44
CA MET A 3 -0.12 -0.51 -4.22
C MET A 3 -1.53 0.04 -4.03
N TRP A 4 -2.21 -0.36 -2.96
CA TRP A 4 -3.58 0.11 -2.69
C TRP A 4 -3.57 1.57 -2.26
N MET A 5 -2.50 2.01 -1.58
CA MET A 5 -2.38 3.38 -1.04
C MET A 5 -3.56 3.76 -0.14
N LEU A 6 -4.17 2.77 0.51
CA LEU A 6 -5.23 2.94 1.49
C LEU A 6 -4.65 2.81 2.91
N PRO A 7 -5.28 3.42 3.93
CA PRO A 7 -4.87 3.23 5.32
C PRO A 7 -4.77 1.73 5.67
N PRO A 8 -3.60 1.22 6.10
CA PRO A 8 -3.41 -0.20 6.41
C PRO A 8 -4.43 -0.75 7.41
N GLU A 9 -4.91 0.07 8.35
CA GLU A 9 -5.91 -0.27 9.36
C GLU A 9 -7.28 -0.61 8.76
N GLY A 10 -7.58 -0.06 7.58
CA GLY A 10 -8.80 -0.34 6.82
C GLY A 10 -8.70 -1.59 5.94
N MET A 11 -7.54 -2.24 5.87
CA MET A 11 -7.34 -3.43 5.05
C MET A 11 -7.48 -4.70 5.89
N CYS A 12 -8.10 -5.77 5.36
CA CYS A 12 -8.12 -7.06 6.03
C CYS A 12 -6.72 -7.70 6.06
N ARG A 13 -6.51 -8.72 6.91
CA ARG A 13 -5.19 -9.39 7.05
C ARG A 13 -4.63 -9.88 5.71
N LYS A 14 -5.48 -10.44 4.83
CA LYS A 14 -5.09 -10.96 3.52
C LYS A 14 -4.59 -9.86 2.59
N HIS A 15 -5.28 -8.72 2.52
CA HIS A 15 -4.90 -7.64 1.62
C HIS A 15 -3.72 -6.83 2.15
N LEU A 16 -3.60 -6.67 3.48
CA LEU A 16 -2.43 -6.08 4.12
C LEU A 16 -1.16 -6.88 3.77
N LEU A 17 -1.20 -8.20 3.99
CA LEU A 17 -0.08 -9.09 3.66
C LEU A 17 0.14 -9.18 2.14
N GLY A 18 -0.94 -9.18 1.35
CA GLY A 18 -0.85 -9.24 -0.11
C GLY A 18 -0.10 -8.04 -0.69
N GLU A 19 -0.44 -6.82 -0.26
CA GLU A 19 0.29 -5.62 -0.69
C GLU A 19 1.75 -5.66 -0.24
N HIS A 20 2.02 -6.05 1.01
CA HIS A 20 3.39 -6.21 1.53
C HIS A 20 4.22 -7.13 0.63
N VAL A 21 3.71 -8.31 0.29
CA VAL A 21 4.39 -9.26 -0.60
C VAL A 21 4.59 -8.67 -2.01
N GLU A 22 3.59 -7.95 -2.53
CA GLU A 22 3.70 -7.34 -3.86
C GLU A 22 4.74 -6.21 -3.91
N LEU A 23 5.02 -5.51 -2.80
CA LEU A 23 6.14 -4.55 -2.74
C LEU A 23 7.50 -5.27 -2.86
N HIS A 24 7.66 -6.44 -2.24
CA HIS A 24 8.86 -7.28 -2.42
C HIS A 24 9.01 -7.76 -3.86
N MET A 25 7.90 -8.15 -4.50
CA MET A 25 7.90 -8.52 -5.93
C MET A 25 8.29 -7.34 -6.82
N LEU A 26 7.81 -6.12 -6.49
CA LEU A 26 8.12 -4.91 -7.22
C LEU A 26 9.61 -4.55 -7.11
N LEU A 27 10.15 -4.57 -5.89
CA LEU A 27 11.59 -4.38 -5.66
C LEU A 27 12.43 -5.40 -6.43
N GLY A 28 12.06 -6.68 -6.39
CA GLY A 28 12.70 -7.74 -7.16
C GLY A 28 12.58 -7.56 -8.68
N SER A 29 11.52 -6.92 -9.17
CA SER A 29 11.34 -6.59 -10.59
C SER A 29 12.23 -5.42 -11.01
N MET A 30 12.35 -4.40 -10.16
CA MET A 30 13.27 -3.27 -10.36
C MET A 30 14.73 -3.73 -10.41
N ARG A 31 15.16 -4.58 -9.47
CA ARG A 31 16.52 -5.16 -9.43
C ARG A 31 16.90 -5.85 -10.74
N ARG A 32 15.94 -6.57 -11.34
CA ARG A 32 16.13 -7.35 -12.57
C ARG A 32 15.88 -6.56 -13.85
N GLY A 33 15.59 -5.26 -13.76
CA GLY A 33 15.29 -4.42 -14.92
C GLY A 33 14.10 -4.91 -15.75
N LYS A 34 13.09 -5.52 -15.11
CA LYS A 34 11.89 -6.01 -15.82
C LYS A 34 11.07 -4.83 -16.33
N ASN A 35 10.39 -5.02 -17.46
CA ASN A 35 9.45 -4.04 -17.97
C ASN A 35 8.28 -3.87 -16.99
N MET A 36 8.02 -2.63 -16.59
CA MET A 36 6.93 -2.25 -15.67
C MET A 36 5.93 -1.27 -16.27
N ASP A 37 6.04 -0.93 -17.56
CA ASP A 37 5.27 0.15 -18.18
C ASP A 37 3.76 -0.05 -18.03
N GLY A 38 3.25 -1.28 -18.14
CA GLY A 38 1.84 -1.58 -17.92
C GLY A 38 1.37 -1.33 -16.47
N PHE A 39 2.23 -1.55 -15.47
CA PHE A 39 1.90 -1.27 -14.07
C PHE A 39 1.98 0.23 -13.76
N LEU A 40 2.96 0.94 -14.34
CA LEU A 40 3.14 2.38 -14.16
C LEU A 40 2.01 3.16 -14.85
N SER A 41 1.74 2.88 -16.13
CA SER A 41 0.68 3.54 -16.91
C SER A 41 -0.72 3.21 -16.39
N GLY A 42 -0.93 1.99 -15.86
CA GLY A 42 -2.17 1.61 -15.21
C GLY A 42 -2.36 2.19 -13.81
N GLY A 43 -1.40 2.97 -13.31
CA GLY A 43 -1.44 3.55 -11.97
C GLY A 43 -1.51 2.54 -10.84
N LEU A 44 -0.92 1.35 -11.05
CA LEU A 44 -0.98 0.24 -10.11
C LEU A 44 0.14 0.30 -9.08
N VAL A 45 1.29 0.86 -9.43
CA VAL A 45 2.47 0.92 -8.57
C VAL A 45 3.17 2.25 -8.71
N ASP A 46 3.82 2.68 -7.64
CA ASP A 46 4.75 3.80 -7.66
C ASP A 46 6.09 3.39 -7.03
N PRO A 47 7.13 3.16 -7.85
CA PRO A 47 8.48 2.85 -7.37
C PRO A 47 9.03 3.82 -6.32
N GLN A 48 8.67 5.11 -6.39
CA GLN A 48 9.16 6.12 -5.45
C GLN A 48 8.62 5.92 -4.03
N LEU A 49 7.47 5.25 -3.90
CA LEU A 49 6.76 5.08 -2.63
C LEU A 49 7.00 3.73 -1.97
N VAL A 50 7.78 2.83 -2.59
CA VAL A 50 7.94 1.44 -2.14
C VAL A 50 8.43 1.35 -0.69
N PHE A 51 9.47 2.08 -0.32
CA PHE A 51 10.02 2.04 1.03
C PHE A 51 9.03 2.57 2.07
N ALA A 52 8.53 3.79 1.87
CA ALA A 52 7.59 4.41 2.80
C ALA A 52 6.32 3.56 2.98
N ARG A 53 5.76 3.05 1.87
CA ARG A 53 4.58 2.19 1.92
C ARG A 53 4.86 0.86 2.61
N HIS A 54 6.03 0.26 2.41
CA HIS A 54 6.43 -0.96 3.11
C HIS A 54 6.42 -0.74 4.63
N GLU A 55 7.01 0.36 5.11
CA GLU A 55 7.05 0.67 6.54
C GLU A 55 5.67 0.92 7.14
N GLU A 56 4.76 1.58 6.40
CA GLU A 56 3.34 1.72 6.81
C GLU A 56 2.67 0.35 7.01
N LEU A 57 2.84 -0.56 6.04
CA LEU A 57 2.25 -1.90 6.12
C LEU A 57 2.88 -2.71 7.27
N VAL A 58 4.20 -2.61 7.45
CA VAL A 58 4.93 -3.30 8.53
C VAL A 58 4.47 -2.80 9.90
N ALA A 59 4.30 -1.50 10.08
CA ALA A 59 3.79 -0.93 11.33
C ALA A 59 2.43 -1.54 11.69
N GLU A 60 1.52 -1.63 10.72
CA GLU A 60 0.21 -2.23 10.93
C GLU A 60 0.27 -3.76 11.13
N MET A 61 1.16 -4.45 10.41
CA MET A 61 1.41 -5.87 10.60
C MET A 61 1.91 -6.16 12.02
N ILE A 62 2.86 -5.37 12.53
CA ILE A 62 3.37 -5.48 13.91
C ILE A 62 2.24 -5.21 14.91
N ARG A 63 1.44 -4.17 14.70
CA ARG A 63 0.27 -3.85 15.54
C ARG A 63 -0.70 -5.04 15.63
N ARG A 64 -0.89 -5.75 14.51
CA ARG A 64 -1.73 -6.97 14.40
C ARG A 64 -0.99 -8.27 14.75
N ARG A 65 0.20 -8.18 15.37
CA ARG A 65 1.00 -9.31 15.85
C ARG A 65 1.46 -10.27 14.75
N PHE A 66 1.67 -9.77 13.53
CA PHE A 66 2.39 -10.54 12.51
C PHE A 66 3.87 -10.63 12.89
N LYS A 67 4.51 -11.76 12.59
CA LYS A 67 5.96 -11.90 12.67
C LYS A 67 6.56 -11.45 11.34
N HIS A 68 6.99 -10.20 11.26
CA HIS A 68 7.68 -9.65 10.09
C HIS A 68 9.20 -9.84 10.23
N THR A 69 9.85 -10.42 9.21
CA THR A 69 11.29 -10.72 9.21
C THR A 69 11.95 -10.45 7.86
N SER A 70 11.36 -9.58 7.04
CA SER A 70 11.81 -9.28 5.68
C SER A 70 11.88 -7.77 5.43
N PRO A 71 12.77 -7.04 6.13
CA PRO A 71 12.97 -5.62 5.88
C PRO A 71 13.49 -5.37 4.45
N ILE A 72 13.25 -4.18 3.92
CA ILE A 72 13.84 -3.71 2.67
C ILE A 72 14.74 -2.50 2.93
N ASP A 73 15.76 -2.33 2.09
CA ASP A 73 16.74 -1.25 2.25
C ASP A 73 16.25 0.05 1.59
N ALA A 74 16.28 1.16 2.33
CA ALA A 74 15.80 2.46 1.87
C ALA A 74 16.66 3.01 0.72
N SER A 75 17.98 2.87 0.82
CA SER A 75 18.94 3.39 -0.17
C SER A 75 18.79 2.65 -1.51
N GLU A 76 18.64 1.34 -1.46
CA GLU A 76 18.38 0.51 -2.61
C GLU A 76 17.05 0.87 -3.29
N CYS A 77 15.97 1.02 -2.51
CA CYS A 77 14.68 1.44 -3.05
C CYS A 77 14.79 2.77 -3.79
N ALA A 78 15.40 3.79 -3.16
CA ALA A 78 15.59 5.11 -3.76
C ALA A 78 16.43 5.03 -5.06
N SER A 79 17.56 4.31 -5.02
CA SER A 79 18.47 4.16 -6.16
C SER A 79 17.80 3.48 -7.35
N LEU A 80 17.04 2.42 -7.11
CA LEU A 80 16.31 1.72 -8.17
C LEU A 80 15.12 2.53 -8.70
N ALA A 81 14.41 3.24 -7.82
CA ALA A 81 13.24 4.02 -8.16
C ALA A 81 13.57 5.23 -9.04
N ALA A 82 14.77 5.82 -8.92
CA ALA A 82 15.18 7.05 -9.59
C ALA A 82 14.84 7.11 -11.10
N ARG A 83 14.94 5.98 -11.81
CA ARG A 83 14.63 5.89 -13.26
C ARG A 83 13.13 5.99 -13.61
N TYR A 84 12.25 6.00 -12.60
CA TYR A 84 10.79 6.06 -12.74
C TYR A 84 10.19 7.38 -12.22
N ALA A 85 11.02 8.32 -11.77
CA ALA A 85 10.56 9.60 -11.24
C ALA A 85 9.65 10.34 -12.24
N GLY A 86 8.52 10.84 -11.74
CA GLY A 86 7.54 11.61 -12.54
C GLY A 86 6.72 10.78 -13.54
N ARG A 87 6.80 9.44 -13.52
CA ARG A 87 6.09 8.56 -14.47
C ARG A 87 4.84 7.89 -13.90
N THR A 88 4.42 8.27 -12.70
CA THR A 88 3.45 7.52 -11.89
C THR A 88 2.31 8.40 -11.39
N PHE A 89 1.14 7.79 -11.29
CA PHE A 89 -0.04 8.35 -10.65
C PHE A 89 -0.83 7.17 -10.07
N ILE A 90 -1.30 7.27 -8.83
CA ILE A 90 -2.17 6.26 -8.22
C ILE A 90 -3.51 6.91 -7.89
N ASN A 91 -4.60 6.35 -8.41
CA ASN A 91 -5.94 6.78 -8.05
C ASN A 91 -6.42 6.05 -6.79
N ILE A 92 -6.22 6.68 -5.63
CA ILE A 92 -6.57 6.13 -4.32
C ILE A 92 -8.09 5.89 -4.20
N ALA A 93 -8.92 6.78 -4.74
CA ALA A 93 -10.37 6.63 -4.70
C ALA A 93 -10.84 5.41 -5.51
N ALA A 94 -10.28 5.20 -6.70
CA ALA A 94 -10.55 4.01 -7.51
C ALA A 94 -10.06 2.73 -6.82
N ASN A 95 -8.89 2.78 -6.17
CA ASN A 95 -8.38 1.66 -5.36
C ASN A 95 -9.34 1.32 -4.21
N ALA A 96 -9.86 2.33 -3.50
CA ALA A 96 -10.83 2.12 -2.44
C ALA A 96 -12.10 1.43 -2.97
N ALA A 97 -12.70 1.96 -4.03
CA ALA A 97 -13.90 1.39 -4.64
C ALA A 97 -13.66 -0.07 -5.09
N GLU A 98 -12.54 -0.34 -5.75
CA GLU A 98 -12.20 -1.68 -6.23
C GLU A 98 -11.96 -2.67 -5.09
N LEU A 99 -11.22 -2.28 -4.04
CA LEU A 99 -10.94 -3.17 -2.92
C LEU A 99 -12.21 -3.48 -2.11
N GLN A 100 -13.06 -2.48 -1.89
CA GLN A 100 -14.36 -2.67 -1.22
C GLN A 100 -15.26 -3.60 -2.02
N ARG A 101 -15.34 -3.42 -3.35
CA ARG A 101 -16.12 -4.28 -4.25
C ARG A 101 -15.63 -5.73 -4.22
N ARG A 102 -14.31 -5.95 -4.13
CA ARG A 102 -13.71 -7.29 -4.16
C ARG A 102 -13.67 -8.00 -2.81
N CYS A 103 -13.76 -7.27 -1.70
CA CYS A 103 -13.54 -7.82 -0.37
C CYS A 103 -14.50 -7.22 0.67
N PRO A 104 -15.54 -7.98 1.06
CA PRO A 104 -16.48 -7.55 2.10
C PRO A 104 -15.80 -7.17 3.42
N ASP A 105 -14.76 -7.91 3.83
CA ASP A 105 -14.02 -7.59 5.07
C ASP A 105 -13.36 -6.21 5.01
N CYS A 106 -12.69 -5.90 3.89
CA CYS A 106 -12.10 -4.58 3.69
C CYS A 106 -13.18 -3.49 3.64
N ALA A 107 -14.32 -3.75 2.99
CA ALA A 107 -15.44 -2.82 2.96
C ALA A 107 -15.94 -2.50 4.37
N HIS A 108 -16.17 -3.52 5.19
CA HIS A 108 -16.61 -3.34 6.58
C HIS A 108 -15.57 -2.58 7.43
N LEU A 109 -14.29 -2.93 7.32
CA LEU A 109 -13.22 -2.27 8.07
C LEU A 109 -13.08 -0.79 7.70
N MET A 110 -13.15 -0.45 6.42
CA MET A 110 -13.07 0.95 5.95
C MET A 110 -14.27 1.76 6.42
N LEU A 111 -15.48 1.20 6.36
CA LEU A 111 -16.69 1.85 6.88
C LEU A 111 -16.57 2.12 8.38
N ALA A 112 -16.18 1.11 9.17
CA ALA A 112 -16.00 1.26 10.61
C ALA A 112 -14.98 2.37 10.95
N LYS A 113 -13.90 2.49 10.17
CA LYS A 113 -12.89 3.55 10.36
C LYS A 113 -13.44 4.94 10.08
N ASN A 114 -14.21 5.11 9.01
CA ASN A 114 -14.83 6.40 8.68
C ASN A 114 -15.80 6.86 9.79
N THR A 115 -16.57 5.94 10.37
CA THR A 115 -17.47 6.26 11.50
C THR A 115 -16.69 6.71 12.75
N THR A 116 -15.60 6.01 13.07
CA THR A 116 -14.81 6.33 14.27
C THR A 116 -14.10 7.70 14.16
N ALA A 117 -13.68 8.08 12.95
CA ALA A 117 -13.07 9.38 12.68
C ALA A 117 -14.05 10.55 12.83
N GLN A 118 -15.33 10.35 12.48
CA GLN A 118 -16.39 11.36 12.58
C GLN A 118 -16.89 11.57 14.03
N SER A 119 -16.85 10.52 14.87
CA SER A 119 -17.21 10.63 16.29
C SER A 119 -16.16 11.33 17.16
N GLY A 120 -14.94 11.52 16.67
CA GLY A 120 -13.85 12.19 17.41
C GLY A 120 -13.84 13.71 17.28
N THR A 121 -14.72 14.30 16.46
CA THR A 121 -14.69 15.74 16.12
C THR A 121 -15.75 16.58 16.84
N THR A 122 -16.52 16.02 17.77
CA THR A 122 -17.73 16.66 18.34
C THR A 122 -17.68 16.97 19.85
N ASN A 123 -16.51 17.17 20.47
CA ASN A 123 -16.46 17.75 21.82
C ASN A 123 -15.33 18.78 21.96
N ALA A 124 -15.62 20.00 21.50
CA ALA A 124 -15.01 21.23 21.98
C ALA A 124 -16.11 22.29 22.05
N ASN A 125 -16.80 22.32 23.19
CA ASN A 125 -17.61 23.45 23.66
C ASN A 125 -17.27 23.66 25.13
#